data_AF-A0AAD9ZB94-F1
#
_entry.id   AF-A0AAD9ZB94-F1
#
_cell.length_a   1.000
_cell.length_b   1.000
_cell.length_c   1.000
_cell.angle_alpha   90.00
_cell.angle_beta   90.00
_cell.angle_gamma   90.00
#
_symmetry.space_group_name_H-M   'P 1'
#
loop_
_entity.id
_entity.type
_entity.pdbx_description
1 polymer ?
#
loop_
_entity_poly.entity_id
_entity_poly.type
_entity_poly.pdbx_seq_one_letter_code
_entity_poly.pdbx_strand_id
1 'polypeptide(L)'
;MARSPPGEPTSRDAEHQRDDILQQAQAHRRVSVIPEDVSAGAKDAETPWDISNTSQLQYWAKYQPVQLLQSLNELRQERDAALSCIEEWSDMVDKVDRANNAAISAQHQKKVAQEKVRALQSKNIDLEDQNGRLEERIIESQSDRALQRQETPSSTVSNSKSRNPKIPHPPLYCEIDGDLAIEDWTQRIRDKLTINKDHFGDDTARTIYVISRTGGTAAKHIQAYRTNDPEHFAKPEEVLSMLSDIMGNPNKKDDMRRGFKTQRPSRNIKRILGS
;
A
#
# COMPACT_ATOMS: atom_id res chain seq x y z
N MET A 1 -5.94 -48.27 -14.23
CA MET A 1 -5.88 -48.89 -12.88
C MET A 1 -5.87 -47.77 -11.86
N ALA A 2 -7.04 -47.45 -11.28
CA ALA A 2 -7.17 -46.42 -10.24
C ALA A 2 -6.86 -47.05 -8.88
N ARG A 3 -5.90 -46.48 -8.13
CA ARG A 3 -5.63 -46.86 -6.73
C ARG A 3 -6.54 -46.04 -5.82
N SER A 4 -7.34 -46.72 -5.00
CA SER A 4 -8.14 -46.11 -3.93
C SER A 4 -7.25 -45.52 -2.83
N PRO A 5 -7.68 -44.44 -2.16
CA PRO A 5 -6.95 -43.87 -1.02
C PRO A 5 -7.11 -44.75 0.24
N PRO A 6 -6.14 -44.70 1.18
CA PRO A 6 -6.21 -45.46 2.42
C PRO A 6 -7.31 -44.91 3.32
N GLY A 7 -8.13 -45.80 3.89
CA GLY A 7 -9.24 -45.45 4.76
C GLY A 7 -8.77 -44.77 6.04
N GLU A 8 -9.45 -43.68 6.41
CA GLU A 8 -9.28 -43.00 7.70
C GLU A 8 -9.59 -43.97 8.85
N PRO A 9 -8.74 -44.03 9.90
CA PRO A 9 -9.01 -44.83 11.07
C PRO A 9 -10.28 -44.31 11.77
N THR A 10 -11.20 -45.22 12.07
CA THR A 10 -12.50 -44.83 12.64
C THR A 10 -12.35 -44.43 14.10
N SER A 11 -13.21 -43.52 14.57
CA SER A 11 -13.16 -42.95 15.94
C SER A 11 -13.12 -43.99 17.06
N ARG A 12 -13.59 -45.23 16.82
CA ARG A 12 -13.53 -46.34 17.78
C ARG A 12 -12.13 -46.92 17.94
N ASP A 13 -11.34 -46.95 16.87
CA ASP A 13 -9.97 -47.49 16.89
C ASP A 13 -9.06 -46.56 17.73
N ALA A 14 -9.30 -45.25 17.64
CA ALA A 14 -8.57 -44.25 18.43
C ALA A 14 -8.96 -44.25 19.92
N GLU A 15 -10.22 -44.57 20.25
CA GLU A 15 -10.67 -44.71 21.65
C GLU A 15 -10.12 -45.98 22.30
N HIS A 16 -10.14 -47.11 21.60
CA HIS A 16 -9.59 -48.36 22.13
C HIS A 16 -8.07 -48.26 22.39
N GLN A 17 -7.36 -47.57 21.50
CA GLN A 17 -5.92 -47.34 21.65
C GLN A 17 -5.59 -46.39 22.81
N ARG A 18 -6.50 -45.45 23.16
CA ARG A 18 -6.35 -44.57 24.33
C ARG A 18 -6.60 -45.33 25.65
N ASP A 19 -7.58 -46.22 25.67
CA ASP A 19 -7.90 -47.00 26.85
C ASP A 19 -6.79 -48.02 27.18
N ASP A 20 -6.17 -48.63 26.17
CA ASP A 20 -4.99 -49.49 26.34
C ASP A 20 -3.79 -48.71 26.90
N ILE A 21 -3.54 -47.51 26.40
CA ILE A 21 -2.45 -46.65 26.91
C ILE A 21 -2.71 -46.25 28.37
N LEU A 22 -3.97 -45.98 28.74
CA LEU A 22 -4.34 -45.63 30.11
C LEU A 22 -4.25 -46.84 31.06
N GLN A 23 -4.64 -48.04 30.62
CA GLN A 23 -4.46 -49.26 31.40
C GLN A 23 -2.99 -49.61 31.59
N GLN A 24 -2.16 -49.46 30.55
CA GLN A 24 -0.72 -49.66 30.65
C GLN A 24 -0.08 -48.63 31.59
N ALA A 25 -0.51 -47.36 31.53
CA ALA A 25 -0.05 -46.33 32.47
C ALA A 25 -0.47 -46.59 33.94
N GLN A 26 -1.64 -47.21 34.16
CA GLN A 26 -2.12 -47.59 35.49
C GLN A 26 -1.43 -48.86 36.03
N ALA A 27 -1.10 -49.81 35.16
CA ALA A 27 -0.35 -51.02 35.53
C ALA A 27 1.07 -50.69 36.03
N HIS A 28 1.71 -49.67 35.45
CA HIS A 28 3.03 -49.20 35.88
C HIS A 28 3.01 -48.37 37.18
N ARG A 29 1.84 -47.94 37.67
CA ARG A 29 1.70 -47.14 38.91
C ARG A 29 1.59 -47.95 40.20
N ARG A 30 1.49 -49.29 40.14
CA ARG A 30 1.26 -50.15 41.31
C ARG A 30 2.45 -51.03 41.72
N VAL A 31 3.66 -50.66 41.35
CA VAL A 31 4.87 -51.31 41.88
C VAL A 31 5.34 -50.52 43.10
N SER A 32 4.63 -50.69 44.23
CA SER A 32 5.18 -50.36 45.56
C SER A 32 6.14 -51.47 45.93
N VAL A 33 7.33 -51.42 45.33
CA VAL A 33 8.46 -52.23 45.75
C VAL A 33 9.08 -51.47 46.91
N ILE A 34 8.88 -52.00 48.11
CA ILE A 34 9.84 -51.85 49.19
C ILE A 34 10.93 -52.88 48.89
N PRO A 35 12.20 -52.50 48.69
CA PRO A 35 13.29 -53.45 48.79
C PRO A 35 14.29 -53.07 49.88
N GLU A 36 14.76 -54.15 50.49
CA GLU A 36 15.85 -54.25 51.44
C GLU A 36 17.11 -53.48 51.04
N ASP A 37 17.80 -53.06 52.10
CA ASP A 37 19.20 -52.64 52.19
C ASP A 37 19.85 -52.15 50.88
N VAL A 38 19.97 -50.82 50.77
CA VAL A 38 20.57 -50.12 49.63
C VAL A 38 22.09 -50.41 49.61
N SER A 39 22.43 -51.54 48.99
CA SER A 39 23.78 -52.11 48.87
C SER A 39 24.71 -51.25 47.99
N ALA A 40 25.98 -51.25 48.41
CA ALA A 40 27.23 -50.72 47.85
C ALA A 40 27.26 -49.85 46.57
N GLY A 41 26.50 -50.16 45.50
CA GLY A 41 26.54 -49.44 44.22
C GLY A 41 25.63 -48.22 44.10
N ALA A 42 24.84 -47.90 45.14
CA ALA A 42 23.96 -46.72 45.12
C ALA A 42 24.68 -45.40 45.47
N LYS A 43 25.93 -45.48 45.97
CA LYS A 43 26.74 -44.33 46.39
C LYS A 43 27.62 -43.75 45.27
N ASP A 44 27.66 -44.40 44.11
CA ASP A 44 28.65 -44.09 43.07
C ASP A 44 28.33 -42.80 42.28
N ALA A 45 27.15 -42.21 42.46
CA ALA A 45 26.82 -40.90 41.92
C ALA A 45 27.31 -39.81 42.88
N GLU A 46 28.37 -39.08 42.49
CA GLU A 46 28.95 -37.98 43.28
C GLU A 46 28.06 -36.73 43.30
N THR A 47 27.31 -36.49 42.22
CA THR A 47 26.33 -35.41 42.15
C THR A 47 24.96 -35.92 41.71
N PRO A 48 23.86 -35.16 41.95
CA PRO A 48 22.54 -35.49 41.41
C PRO A 48 22.49 -35.59 39.88
N TRP A 49 23.47 -35.01 39.18
CA TRP A 49 23.61 -35.05 37.73
C TRP A 49 24.12 -36.39 37.21
N ASP A 50 24.80 -37.17 38.06
CA ASP A 50 25.40 -38.47 37.71
C ASP A 50 24.46 -39.66 37.96
N ILE A 51 23.22 -39.38 38.37
CA ILE A 51 22.19 -40.41 38.62
C ILE A 51 21.82 -41.05 37.29
N SER A 52 22.21 -42.31 37.12
CA SER A 52 21.97 -43.10 35.91
C SER A 52 20.95 -44.22 36.11
N ASN A 53 20.61 -44.52 37.37
CA ASN A 53 19.71 -45.60 37.72
C ASN A 53 18.85 -45.29 38.96
N THR A 54 17.81 -46.11 39.14
CA THR A 54 16.79 -45.93 40.18
C THR A 54 17.34 -46.07 41.59
N SER A 55 18.35 -46.92 41.81
CA SER A 55 18.95 -47.15 43.13
C SER A 55 19.73 -45.92 43.62
N GLN A 56 20.48 -45.26 42.72
CA GLN A 56 21.13 -43.98 42.99
C GLN A 56 20.10 -42.88 43.31
N LEU A 57 19.02 -42.80 42.54
CA LEU A 57 17.94 -41.84 42.82
C LEU A 57 17.32 -42.04 44.20
N GLN A 58 17.03 -43.29 44.58
CA GLN A 58 16.48 -43.63 45.89
C GLN A 58 17.45 -43.28 47.03
N TYR A 59 18.76 -43.52 46.83
CA TYR A 59 19.80 -43.12 47.78
C TYR A 59 19.82 -41.60 47.99
N TRP A 60 19.88 -40.83 46.90
CA TRP A 60 19.88 -39.36 46.96
C TRP A 60 18.58 -38.80 47.57
N ALA A 61 17.42 -39.36 47.22
CA ALA A 61 16.15 -38.97 47.80
C ALA A 61 16.05 -39.26 49.31
N LYS A 62 16.71 -40.32 49.79
CA LYS A 62 16.70 -40.70 51.22
C LYS A 62 17.70 -39.89 52.05
N TYR A 63 18.91 -39.68 51.53
CA TYR A 63 20.03 -39.15 52.33
C TYR A 63 20.39 -37.70 52.01
N GLN A 64 20.08 -37.18 50.81
CA GLN A 64 20.38 -35.81 50.38
C GLN A 64 19.21 -35.18 49.58
N PRO A 65 17.96 -35.18 50.10
CA PRO A 65 16.77 -34.77 49.34
C PRO A 65 16.79 -33.29 48.93
N VAL A 66 17.34 -32.41 49.75
CA VAL A 66 17.38 -30.96 49.47
C VAL A 66 18.29 -30.67 48.28
N GLN A 67 19.48 -31.28 48.24
CA GLN A 67 20.43 -31.13 47.13
C GLN A 67 19.83 -31.70 45.83
N LEU A 68 19.19 -32.88 45.90
CA LEU A 68 18.50 -33.47 44.76
C LEU A 68 17.39 -32.55 44.22
N LEU A 69 16.55 -31.98 45.10
CA LEU A 69 15.49 -31.05 44.70
C LEU A 69 16.04 -29.76 44.09
N GLN A 70 17.15 -29.25 44.62
CA GLN A 70 17.80 -28.06 44.08
C GLN A 70 18.32 -28.32 42.66
N SER A 71 19.06 -29.41 42.44
CA SER A 71 19.56 -29.76 41.10
C SER A 71 18.43 -30.04 40.11
N LEU A 72 17.32 -30.66 40.54
CA LEU A 72 16.15 -30.84 39.68
C LEU A 72 15.49 -29.51 39.30
N ASN A 73 15.48 -28.53 40.22
CA ASN A 73 14.94 -27.21 39.93
C ASN A 73 15.87 -26.42 38.99
N GLU A 74 17.19 -26.54 39.15
CA GLU A 74 18.19 -25.97 38.24
C GLU A 74 18.03 -26.56 36.82
N LEU A 75 17.95 -27.90 36.68
CA LEU A 75 17.67 -28.56 35.39
C LEU A 75 16.37 -28.04 34.76
N ARG A 76 15.32 -27.88 35.57
CA ARG A 76 14.04 -27.37 35.07
C ARG A 76 14.18 -25.95 34.54
N GLN A 77 14.90 -25.08 35.24
CA GLN A 77 15.16 -23.71 34.80
C GLN A 77 16.00 -23.68 33.52
N GLU A 78 17.05 -24.49 33.43
CA GLU A 78 17.87 -24.61 32.22
C GLU A 78 17.06 -25.12 31.03
N ARG A 79 16.22 -26.13 31.23
CA ARG A 79 15.30 -26.64 30.21
C ARG A 79 14.34 -25.54 29.74
N ASP A 80 13.72 -24.83 30.67
CA ASP A 80 12.75 -23.78 30.34
C ASP A 80 13.44 -22.60 29.61
N ALA A 81 14.68 -22.26 29.99
CA ALA A 81 15.50 -21.28 29.27
C ALA A 81 15.89 -21.75 27.86
N ALA A 82 16.25 -23.03 27.70
CA ALA A 82 16.57 -23.61 26.40
C ALA A 82 15.34 -23.63 25.47
N LEU A 83 14.16 -23.96 26.00
CA LEU A 83 12.91 -23.91 25.25
C LEU A 83 12.58 -22.48 24.81
N SER A 84 12.74 -21.49 25.71
CA SER A 84 12.58 -20.08 25.36
C SER A 84 13.52 -19.66 24.23
N CYS A 85 14.79 -20.08 24.28
CA CYS A 85 15.75 -19.81 23.21
C CYS A 85 15.29 -20.43 21.88
N ILE A 86 14.82 -21.68 21.88
CA ILE A 86 14.32 -22.34 20.67
C ILE A 86 13.13 -21.59 20.07
N GLU A 87 12.20 -21.11 20.89
CA GLU A 87 11.05 -20.30 20.43
C GLU A 87 11.52 -19.00 19.77
N GLU A 88 12.50 -18.30 20.36
CA GLU A 88 13.09 -17.09 19.78
C GLU A 88 13.78 -17.35 18.42
N TRP A 89 14.50 -18.47 18.30
CA TRP A 89 15.09 -18.89 17.03
C TRP A 89 14.02 -19.20 15.99
N SER A 90 12.94 -19.88 16.36
CA SER A 90 11.80 -20.14 15.48
C SER A 90 11.19 -18.85 14.95
N ASP A 91 10.94 -17.88 15.83
CA ASP A 91 10.43 -16.56 15.48
C ASP A 91 11.34 -15.80 14.50
N MET A 92 12.65 -15.96 14.66
CA MET A 92 13.65 -15.35 13.78
C MET A 92 13.66 -16.02 12.40
N VAL A 93 13.59 -17.34 12.32
CA VAL A 93 13.47 -18.08 11.05
C VAL A 93 12.23 -17.61 10.28
N ASP A 94 11.09 -17.53 10.96
CA ASP A 94 9.84 -17.02 10.39
C ASP A 94 9.96 -15.60 9.84
N LYS A 95 10.69 -14.72 10.53
CA LYS A 95 10.96 -13.34 10.06
C LYS A 95 11.82 -13.35 8.79
N VAL A 96 12.85 -14.20 8.75
CA VAL A 96 13.72 -14.34 7.58
C VAL A 96 12.93 -14.86 6.38
N ASP A 97 12.08 -15.87 6.57
CA ASP A 97 11.26 -16.43 5.49
C ASP A 97 10.26 -15.41 4.94
N ARG A 98 9.60 -14.65 5.82
CA ARG A 98 8.72 -13.54 5.39
C ARG A 98 9.48 -12.49 4.59
N ALA A 99 10.66 -12.08 5.05
CA ALA A 99 11.49 -11.10 4.36
C ALA A 99 11.96 -11.61 2.98
N ASN A 100 12.36 -12.88 2.90
CA ASN A 100 12.80 -13.51 1.67
C ASN A 100 11.66 -13.59 0.64
N ASN A 101 10.47 -14.02 1.05
CA ASN A 101 9.28 -14.07 0.19
C ASN A 101 8.86 -12.68 -0.32
N ALA A 102 8.95 -11.65 0.54
CA ALA A 102 8.70 -10.27 0.14
C ALA A 102 9.74 -9.78 -0.89
N ALA A 103 11.02 -10.11 -0.71
CA ALA A 103 12.09 -9.76 -1.64
C ALA A 103 11.88 -10.40 -3.02
N ILE A 104 11.52 -11.69 -3.08
CA ILE A 104 11.20 -12.39 -4.32
C ILE A 104 10.03 -11.71 -5.05
N SER A 105 8.97 -11.35 -4.32
CA SER A 105 7.81 -10.66 -4.87
C SER A 105 8.16 -9.29 -5.42
N ALA A 106 8.96 -8.51 -4.68
CA ALA A 106 9.43 -7.19 -5.11
C ALA A 106 10.32 -7.28 -6.35
N GLN A 107 11.18 -8.30 -6.45
CA GLN A 107 12.00 -8.55 -7.62
C GLN A 107 11.15 -8.88 -8.86
N HIS A 108 10.09 -9.69 -8.69
CA HIS A 108 9.16 -9.98 -9.77
C HIS A 108 8.45 -8.72 -10.26
N GLN A 109 7.92 -7.90 -9.34
CA GLN A 109 7.27 -6.63 -9.69
C GLN A 109 8.23 -5.67 -10.40
N LYS A 110 9.49 -5.59 -9.95
CA LYS A 110 10.53 -4.78 -10.60
C LYS A 110 10.75 -5.23 -12.04
N LYS A 111 10.82 -6.54 -12.30
CA LYS A 111 11.01 -7.08 -13.66
C LYS A 111 9.83 -6.72 -14.56
N VAL A 112 8.59 -6.89 -14.09
CA VAL A 112 7.38 -6.52 -14.84
C VAL A 112 7.36 -5.01 -15.14
N ALA A 113 7.71 -4.17 -14.18
CA ALA A 113 7.81 -2.73 -14.38
C ALA A 113 8.88 -2.36 -15.42
N GLN A 114 10.04 -3.03 -15.39
CA GLN A 114 11.10 -2.83 -16.38
C GLN A 114 10.66 -3.22 -17.80
N GLU A 115 9.95 -4.33 -17.96
CA GLU A 115 9.40 -4.75 -19.25
C GLU A 115 8.40 -3.72 -19.79
N LYS A 116 7.54 -3.18 -18.92
CA LYS A 116 6.61 -2.10 -19.30
C LYS A 116 7.33 -0.82 -19.71
N VAL A 117 8.38 -0.43 -18.98
CA VAL A 117 9.21 0.74 -19.34
C VAL A 117 9.85 0.52 -20.72
N ARG A 118 10.42 -0.66 -20.98
CA ARG A 118 10.99 -0.99 -22.28
C ARG A 118 9.95 -0.93 -23.40
N ALA A 119 8.74 -1.44 -23.17
CA ALA A 119 7.67 -1.39 -24.16
C ALA A 119 7.22 0.05 -24.46
N LEU A 120 7.10 0.89 -23.43
CA LEU A 120 6.78 2.32 -23.60
C LEU A 120 7.90 3.07 -24.33
N GLN A 121 9.17 2.76 -24.04
CA GLN A 121 10.30 3.34 -24.76
C GLN A 121 10.27 3.00 -26.25
N SER A 122 9.99 1.73 -26.61
CA SER A 122 9.82 1.34 -28.01
C SER A 122 8.69 2.13 -28.67
N LYS A 123 7.53 2.24 -28.01
CA LYS A 123 6.39 2.99 -28.55
C LYS A 123 6.68 4.48 -28.70
N ASN A 124 7.47 5.08 -27.81
CA ASN A 124 7.89 6.48 -27.94
C ASN A 124 8.76 6.68 -29.18
N ILE A 125 9.70 5.78 -29.45
CA ILE A 125 10.53 5.83 -30.66
C ILE A 125 9.63 5.75 -31.91
N ASP A 126 8.68 4.82 -31.95
CA ASP A 126 7.73 4.70 -33.08
C ASP A 126 6.90 5.98 -33.29
N LEU A 127 6.50 6.64 -32.19
CA LEU A 127 5.75 7.89 -32.24
C LEU A 127 6.62 9.07 -32.68
N GLU A 128 7.89 9.11 -32.26
CA GLU A 128 8.87 10.10 -32.73
C GLU A 128 9.09 9.97 -34.25
N ASP A 129 9.25 8.74 -34.75
CA ASP A 129 9.34 8.46 -36.19
C ASP A 129 8.08 8.90 -36.95
N GLN A 130 6.88 8.61 -36.40
CA GLN A 130 5.63 9.05 -36.99
C GLN A 130 5.50 10.57 -37.03
N ASN A 131 5.90 11.26 -35.95
CA ASN A 131 5.90 12.72 -35.90
C ASN A 131 6.85 13.31 -36.96
N GLY A 132 8.07 12.77 -37.10
CA GLY A 132 9.00 13.22 -38.15
C GLY A 132 8.42 13.10 -39.57
N ARG A 133 7.74 11.98 -39.87
CA ARG A 133 7.06 11.80 -41.17
C ARG A 133 5.91 12.78 -41.39
N LEU A 134 5.18 13.11 -40.34
CA LEU A 134 4.08 14.08 -40.41
C LEU A 134 4.63 15.50 -40.61
N GLU A 135 5.72 15.85 -39.94
CA GLU A 135 6.42 17.13 -40.12
C GLU A 135 6.91 17.31 -41.55
N GLU A 136 7.54 16.28 -42.14
CA GLU A 136 7.98 16.29 -43.54
C GLU A 136 6.79 16.54 -44.50
N ARG A 137 5.68 15.81 -44.32
CA ARG A 137 4.47 16.01 -45.13
C ARG A 137 3.88 17.42 -44.97
N ILE A 138 3.93 17.99 -43.77
CA ILE A 138 3.47 19.36 -43.53
C ILE A 138 4.35 20.34 -44.32
N ILE A 139 5.68 20.18 -44.29
CA ILE A 139 6.63 21.02 -45.02
C ILE A 139 6.36 20.94 -46.53
N GLU A 140 6.23 19.73 -47.09
CA GLU A 140 5.91 19.52 -48.51
C GLU A 140 4.59 20.21 -48.90
N SER A 141 3.53 19.99 -48.13
CA SER A 141 2.22 20.60 -48.41
C SER A 141 2.23 22.14 -48.32
N GLN A 142 3.07 22.71 -47.46
CA GLN A 142 3.24 24.16 -47.35
C GLN A 142 4.03 24.70 -48.54
N SER A 143 5.07 23.98 -48.99
CA SER A 143 5.83 24.31 -50.18
C SER A 143 4.95 24.31 -51.44
N ASP A 144 4.16 23.24 -51.65
CA ASP A 144 3.21 23.14 -52.77
C ASP A 144 2.19 24.29 -52.77
N ARG A 145 1.66 24.65 -51.59
CA ARG A 145 0.75 25.78 -51.43
C ARG A 145 1.42 27.13 -51.73
N ALA A 146 2.71 27.29 -51.43
CA ALA A 146 3.46 28.50 -51.73
C ALA A 146 3.69 28.64 -53.25
N LEU A 147 4.03 27.54 -53.93
CA LEU A 147 4.18 27.48 -55.38
C LEU A 147 2.85 27.79 -56.09
N GLN A 148 1.74 27.19 -55.64
CA GLN A 148 0.43 27.41 -56.25
C GLN A 148 -0.09 28.85 -56.10
N ARG A 149 0.33 29.58 -55.05
CA ARG A 149 0.03 31.02 -54.90
C ARG A 149 0.80 31.90 -55.89
N GLN A 150 1.93 31.45 -56.43
CA GLN A 150 2.70 32.21 -57.42
C GLN A 150 2.13 32.08 -58.85
N GLU A 151 1.38 31.01 -59.14
CA GLU A 151 0.79 30.76 -60.46
C GLU A 151 -0.63 31.31 -60.65
N THR A 152 -1.24 31.94 -59.63
CA THR A 152 -2.61 32.47 -59.73
C THR A 152 -2.61 34.01 -59.65
N PRO A 153 -3.13 34.76 -60.64
CA PRO A 153 -3.28 36.21 -60.51
C PRO A 153 -4.29 36.55 -59.42
N SER A 154 -3.85 37.40 -58.50
CA SER A 154 -4.58 37.86 -57.32
C SER A 154 -5.98 38.39 -57.65
N SER A 155 -7.02 37.69 -57.23
CA SER A 155 -8.35 38.26 -57.05
C SER A 155 -8.58 38.50 -55.56
N THR A 156 -8.45 39.77 -55.20
CA THR A 156 -8.76 40.33 -53.88
C THR A 156 -10.22 40.08 -53.54
N VAL A 157 -10.47 39.24 -52.53
CA VAL A 157 -11.71 39.33 -51.73
C VAL A 157 -11.31 39.35 -50.26
N SER A 158 -11.14 40.58 -49.78
CA SER A 158 -11.03 40.93 -48.37
C SER A 158 -12.34 40.57 -47.66
N ASN A 159 -12.37 39.41 -47.01
CA ASN A 159 -13.37 39.11 -45.99
C ASN A 159 -12.68 39.18 -44.61
N SER A 160 -12.39 40.41 -44.18
CA SER A 160 -11.94 40.69 -42.82
C SER A 160 -13.13 40.57 -41.87
N LYS A 161 -13.48 39.34 -41.49
CA LYS A 161 -14.04 39.12 -40.15
C LYS A 161 -12.93 39.52 -39.17
N SER A 162 -13.13 40.66 -38.52
CA SER A 162 -12.41 41.10 -37.33
C SER A 162 -12.11 39.90 -36.44
N ARG A 163 -10.86 39.42 -36.47
CA ARG A 163 -10.37 38.45 -35.50
C ARG A 163 -9.84 39.27 -34.33
N ASN A 164 -10.45 39.11 -33.16
CA ASN A 164 -10.01 39.78 -31.94
C ASN A 164 -8.50 39.56 -31.71
N PRO A 165 -7.80 40.53 -31.08
CA PRO A 165 -6.37 40.42 -30.84
C PRO A 165 -6.06 39.13 -30.08
N LYS A 166 -5.12 38.32 -30.62
CA LYS A 166 -4.65 37.08 -29.99
C LYS A 166 -3.84 37.42 -28.73
N ILE A 167 -4.51 37.72 -27.62
CA ILE A 167 -3.85 37.88 -26.33
C ILE A 167 -3.22 36.54 -25.95
N PRO A 168 -1.95 36.51 -25.48
CA PRO A 168 -1.30 35.28 -25.04
C PRO A 168 -2.12 34.58 -23.94
N HIS A 169 -2.04 33.26 -23.85
CA HIS A 169 -2.73 32.53 -22.79
C HIS A 169 -2.13 32.91 -21.42
N PRO A 170 -2.97 33.16 -20.39
CA PRO A 170 -2.47 33.37 -19.04
C PRO A 170 -1.61 32.19 -18.59
N PRO A 171 -0.53 32.39 -17.81
CA PRO A 171 0.34 31.31 -17.33
C PRO A 171 -0.45 30.23 -16.55
N LEU A 172 0.11 29.03 -16.44
CA LEU A 172 -0.49 27.98 -15.62
C LEU A 172 -0.41 28.40 -14.15
N TYR A 173 -1.51 28.26 -13.42
CA TYR A 173 -1.47 28.47 -11.97
C TYR A 173 -0.88 27.24 -11.29
N CYS A 174 0.34 27.37 -10.76
CA CYS A 174 1.04 26.33 -10.01
C CYS A 174 1.72 26.95 -8.78
N GLU A 175 1.50 26.39 -7.59
CA GLU A 175 2.03 26.88 -6.30
C GLU A 175 3.57 26.85 -6.23
N ILE A 176 4.24 26.15 -7.16
CA ILE A 176 5.69 25.94 -7.16
C ILE A 176 6.47 27.22 -7.48
N ASP A 177 5.88 28.14 -8.25
CA ASP A 177 6.64 29.27 -8.82
C ASP A 177 6.56 30.57 -8.02
N GLY A 178 5.82 30.64 -6.91
CA GLY A 178 5.87 31.74 -5.91
C GLY A 178 5.52 33.17 -6.36
N ASP A 179 5.54 33.48 -7.66
CA ASP A 179 5.55 34.83 -8.23
C ASP A 179 4.18 35.28 -8.77
N LEU A 180 3.18 34.41 -8.84
CA LEU A 180 1.86 34.76 -9.36
C LEU A 180 0.78 34.64 -8.28
N ALA A 181 0.35 35.79 -7.77
CA ALA A 181 -0.80 35.89 -6.88
C ALA A 181 -2.06 35.32 -7.56
N ILE A 182 -2.89 34.61 -6.78
CA ILE A 182 -4.13 34.00 -7.31
C ILE A 182 -5.09 35.06 -7.85
N GLU A 183 -5.08 36.26 -7.27
CA GLU A 183 -5.85 37.43 -7.70
C GLU A 183 -5.44 37.89 -9.11
N ASP A 184 -4.14 38.07 -9.33
CA ASP A 184 -3.58 38.47 -10.62
C ASP A 184 -3.84 37.42 -11.71
N TRP A 185 -3.70 36.14 -11.37
CA TRP A 185 -4.00 35.05 -12.29
C TRP A 185 -5.50 35.02 -12.65
N THR A 186 -6.37 35.18 -11.65
CA THR A 186 -7.83 35.19 -11.82
C THR A 186 -8.24 36.32 -12.75
N GLN A 187 -7.68 37.52 -12.58
CA GLN A 187 -7.99 38.65 -13.45
C GLN A 187 -7.57 38.40 -14.90
N ARG A 188 -6.37 37.83 -15.13
CA ARG A 188 -5.90 37.48 -16.49
C ARG A 188 -6.80 36.44 -17.17
N ILE A 189 -7.34 35.48 -16.41
CA ILE A 189 -8.30 34.50 -16.93
C ILE A 189 -9.62 35.18 -17.32
N ARG A 190 -10.15 36.07 -16.47
CA ARG A 190 -11.37 36.84 -16.78
C ARG A 190 -11.22 37.72 -18.02
N ASP A 191 -10.09 38.40 -18.14
CA ASP A 191 -9.79 39.24 -19.30
C ASP A 191 -9.72 38.40 -20.59
N LYS A 192 -9.06 37.23 -20.52
CA LYS A 192 -8.98 36.29 -21.64
C LYS A 192 -10.35 35.78 -22.07
N LEU A 193 -11.18 35.36 -21.12
CA LEU A 193 -12.55 34.90 -21.40
C LEU A 193 -13.44 36.04 -21.94
N THR A 194 -13.21 37.27 -21.51
CA THR A 194 -13.95 38.46 -21.95
C THR A 194 -13.58 38.91 -23.36
N ILE A 195 -12.30 38.83 -23.70
CA ILE A 195 -11.78 39.29 -25.00
C ILE A 195 -11.95 38.20 -26.07
N ASN A 196 -11.86 36.94 -25.69
CA ASN A 196 -12.06 35.79 -26.58
C ASN A 196 -13.47 35.17 -26.40
N LYS A 197 -14.50 36.00 -26.17
CA LYS A 197 -15.89 35.53 -26.02
C LYS A 197 -16.39 34.72 -27.22
N ASP A 198 -15.89 35.02 -28.40
CA ASP A 198 -16.17 34.35 -29.67
C ASP A 198 -15.53 32.96 -29.79
N HIS A 199 -14.47 32.69 -29.02
CA HIS A 199 -13.80 31.38 -29.00
C HIS A 199 -14.40 30.39 -27.99
N PHE A 200 -15.11 30.89 -26.97
CA PHE A 200 -15.74 30.07 -25.93
C PHE A 200 -17.26 30.25 -25.97
N GLY A 201 -17.90 29.43 -26.81
CA GLY A 201 -19.32 29.56 -27.17
C GLY A 201 -20.31 29.31 -26.03
N ASP A 202 -19.92 28.56 -25.00
CA ASP A 202 -20.74 28.25 -23.84
C ASP A 202 -19.95 28.32 -22.52
N ASP A 203 -20.66 28.34 -21.40
CA ASP A 203 -20.04 28.39 -20.07
C ASP A 203 -19.27 27.10 -19.75
N THR A 204 -19.66 25.96 -20.33
CA THR A 204 -18.93 24.68 -20.22
C THR A 204 -17.53 24.79 -20.83
N ALA A 205 -17.38 25.33 -22.04
CA ALA A 205 -16.08 25.53 -22.67
C ALA A 205 -15.21 26.53 -21.89
N ARG A 206 -15.83 27.56 -21.30
CA ARG A 206 -15.12 28.50 -20.41
C ARG A 206 -14.64 27.82 -19.14
N THR A 207 -15.47 27.02 -18.50
CA THR A 207 -15.12 26.24 -17.31
C THR A 207 -13.99 25.26 -17.59
N ILE A 208 -14.08 24.49 -18.68
CA ILE A 208 -13.01 23.59 -19.11
C ILE A 208 -11.71 24.36 -19.36
N TYR A 209 -11.80 25.54 -19.98
CA TYR A 209 -10.64 26.39 -20.20
C TYR A 209 -9.99 26.84 -18.89
N VAL A 210 -10.77 27.33 -17.91
CA VAL A 210 -10.23 27.70 -16.59
C VAL A 210 -9.54 26.51 -15.93
N ILE A 211 -10.19 25.33 -15.92
CA ILE A 211 -9.61 24.10 -15.36
C ILE A 211 -8.30 23.74 -16.07
N SER A 212 -8.24 23.86 -17.40
CA SER A 212 -7.02 23.59 -18.19
C SER A 212 -5.84 24.51 -17.86
N ARG A 213 -6.10 25.65 -17.23
CA ARG A 213 -5.07 26.62 -16.81
C ARG A 213 -4.65 26.46 -15.36
N THR A 214 -5.12 25.43 -14.67
CA THR A 214 -4.73 25.10 -13.29
C THR A 214 -3.80 23.89 -13.26
N GLY A 215 -2.78 23.95 -12.42
CA GLY A 215 -1.80 22.88 -12.21
C GLY A 215 -1.56 22.61 -10.73
N GLY A 216 -0.67 21.65 -10.44
CA GLY A 216 -0.21 21.36 -9.07
C GLY A 216 -1.35 21.07 -8.07
N THR A 217 -1.27 21.68 -6.88
CA THR A 217 -2.23 21.52 -5.78
C THR A 217 -3.65 21.95 -6.18
N ALA A 218 -3.78 23.04 -6.94
CA ALA A 218 -5.07 23.57 -7.39
C ALA A 218 -5.82 22.56 -8.29
N ALA A 219 -5.11 21.94 -9.24
CA ALA A 219 -5.69 20.92 -10.11
C ALA A 219 -6.19 19.69 -9.32
N LYS A 220 -5.45 19.26 -8.28
CA LYS A 220 -5.87 18.16 -7.40
C LYS A 220 -7.16 18.48 -6.65
N HIS A 221 -7.31 19.71 -6.16
CA HIS A 221 -8.54 20.15 -5.49
C HIS A 221 -9.73 20.13 -6.44
N ILE A 222 -9.58 20.67 -7.66
CA ILE A 222 -10.64 20.63 -8.68
C ILE A 222 -11.03 19.18 -9.01
N GLN A 223 -10.04 18.29 -9.18
CA GLN A 223 -10.30 16.88 -9.48
C GLN A 223 -11.05 16.16 -8.37
N ALA A 224 -10.81 16.50 -7.10
CA ALA A 224 -11.51 15.91 -5.96
C ALA A 224 -13.03 16.15 -6.02
N TYR A 225 -13.44 17.37 -6.39
CA TYR A 225 -14.87 17.67 -6.61
C TYR A 225 -15.43 16.96 -7.85
N ARG A 226 -14.64 16.90 -8.94
CA ARG A 226 -15.07 16.27 -10.20
C ARG A 226 -15.09 14.74 -10.21
N THR A 227 -14.49 14.10 -9.21
CA THR A 227 -14.45 12.63 -9.11
C THR A 227 -15.84 12.04 -8.88
N ASN A 228 -16.68 12.75 -8.11
CA ASN A 228 -18.05 12.31 -7.81
C ASN A 228 -19.09 12.99 -8.71
N ASP A 229 -18.75 14.14 -9.30
CA ASP A 229 -19.63 14.94 -10.14
C ASP A 229 -18.83 15.62 -11.27
N PRO A 230 -18.78 15.04 -12.48
CA PRO A 230 -18.00 15.58 -13.59
C PRO A 230 -18.40 17.00 -14.02
N GLU A 231 -19.62 17.43 -13.71
CA GLU A 231 -20.22 18.74 -14.04
C GLU A 231 -20.36 19.65 -12.82
N HIS A 232 -19.65 19.35 -11.72
CA HIS A 232 -19.73 20.08 -10.45
C HIS A 232 -19.61 21.61 -10.57
N PHE A 233 -18.89 22.08 -11.59
CA PHE A 233 -18.79 23.49 -11.91
C PHE A 233 -19.57 23.78 -13.20
N ALA A 234 -20.70 24.46 -13.07
CA ALA A 234 -21.52 24.91 -14.19
C ALA A 234 -20.94 26.19 -14.82
N LYS A 235 -20.26 27.02 -14.01
CA LYS A 235 -19.73 28.32 -14.45
C LYS A 235 -18.24 28.46 -14.15
N PRO A 236 -17.50 29.21 -15.00
CA PRO A 236 -16.08 29.45 -14.77
C PRO A 236 -15.81 30.19 -13.46
N GLU A 237 -16.73 31.06 -13.03
CA GLU A 237 -16.60 31.80 -11.76
C GLU A 237 -16.69 30.90 -10.52
N GLU A 238 -17.37 29.75 -10.59
CA GLU A 238 -17.43 28.81 -9.47
C GLU A 238 -16.05 28.16 -9.23
N VAL A 239 -15.34 27.86 -10.32
CA VAL A 239 -13.95 27.37 -10.25
C VAL A 239 -13.03 28.45 -9.69
N LEU A 240 -13.14 29.68 -10.18
CA LEU A 240 -12.30 30.81 -9.73
C LEU A 240 -12.55 31.16 -8.26
N SER A 241 -13.81 31.18 -7.82
CA SER A 241 -14.18 31.44 -6.43
C SER A 241 -13.62 30.37 -5.49
N MET A 242 -13.78 29.09 -5.85
CA MET A 242 -13.26 27.99 -5.05
C MET A 242 -11.73 28.04 -4.94
N LEU A 243 -11.03 28.37 -6.03
CA LEU A 243 -9.58 28.52 -6.02
C LEU A 243 -9.12 29.71 -5.17
N SER A 244 -9.80 30.85 -5.26
CA SER A 244 -9.52 32.02 -4.41
C SER A 244 -9.77 31.69 -2.93
N ASP A 245 -10.82 30.92 -2.61
CA ASP A 245 -11.11 30.51 -1.24
C ASP A 245 -10.06 29.55 -0.65
N ILE A 246 -9.58 28.60 -1.45
CA ILE A 246 -8.60 27.59 -1.00
C ILE A 246 -7.19 28.16 -0.96
N MET A 247 -6.84 28.99 -1.96
CA MET A 247 -5.46 29.44 -2.18
C MET A 247 -5.20 30.88 -1.74
N GLY A 248 -6.23 31.73 -1.62
CA GLY A 248 -6.13 33.15 -1.26
C GLY A 248 -6.12 33.45 0.24
N ASN A 249 -6.18 32.44 1.11
CA ASN A 249 -6.11 32.65 2.56
C ASN A 249 -4.81 32.05 3.16
N PRO A 250 -3.84 32.89 3.57
CA PRO A 250 -2.57 32.43 4.12
C PRO A 250 -2.69 31.64 5.44
N ASN A 251 -3.83 31.72 6.15
CA ASN A 251 -4.04 31.04 7.43
C ASN A 251 -4.82 29.72 7.36
N LYS A 252 -5.25 29.25 6.18
CA LYS A 252 -6.09 28.03 6.07
C LYS A 252 -5.34 26.69 6.15
N LYS A 253 -4.00 26.66 5.94
CA LYS A 253 -3.22 25.41 6.14
C LYS A 253 -3.33 24.92 7.59
N ASP A 254 -3.46 25.83 8.56
CA ASP A 254 -3.66 25.49 9.97
C ASP A 254 -5.12 25.13 10.31
N ASP A 255 -6.09 25.80 9.68
CA ASP A 255 -7.51 25.52 9.92
C ASP A 255 -7.99 24.22 9.25
N MET A 256 -7.47 23.85 8.07
CA MET A 256 -7.71 22.53 7.49
C MET A 256 -7.04 21.42 8.30
N ARG A 257 -5.83 21.63 8.83
CA ARG A 257 -5.15 20.66 9.71
C ARG A 257 -5.92 20.43 11.01
N ARG A 258 -6.60 21.46 11.53
CA ARG A 258 -7.52 21.36 12.69
C ARG A 258 -8.87 20.74 12.34
N GLY A 259 -9.45 21.05 11.17
CA GLY A 259 -10.72 20.49 10.70
C GLY A 259 -10.67 18.98 10.46
N PHE A 260 -9.58 18.47 9.87
CA PHE A 260 -9.38 17.04 9.60
C PHE A 260 -9.32 16.17 10.88
N LYS A 261 -8.94 16.72 12.04
CA LYS A 261 -8.95 15.98 13.31
C LYS A 261 -10.35 15.85 13.94
N THR A 262 -11.31 16.66 13.50
CA THR A 262 -12.62 16.79 14.19
C THR A 262 -13.76 16.03 13.48
N GLN A 263 -13.56 15.56 12.24
CA GLN A 263 -14.47 14.63 11.57
C GLN A 263 -13.98 13.18 11.67
N ARG A 264 -14.05 12.61 12.88
CA ARG A 264 -14.27 11.15 13.02
C ARG A 264 -15.78 10.93 13.03
N PRO A 265 -16.33 10.00 12.24
CA PRO A 265 -17.78 9.81 12.18
C PRO A 265 -18.27 9.17 13.49
N SER A 266 -18.95 9.96 14.32
CA SER A 266 -19.78 9.41 15.41
C SER A 266 -20.92 8.62 14.80
N ARG A 267 -20.82 7.28 14.85
CA ARG A 267 -21.95 6.37 14.65
C ARG A 267 -22.98 6.66 15.72
N ASN A 268 -24.04 7.40 15.37
CA ASN A 268 -25.21 7.57 16.21
C ASN A 268 -26.35 6.71 15.63
N ILE A 269 -26.54 5.53 16.20
CA ILE A 269 -27.67 4.65 15.91
C ILE A 269 -28.91 5.32 16.51
N LYS A 270 -29.82 5.78 15.64
CA LYS A 270 -31.14 6.26 16.02
C LYS A 270 -31.93 5.14 16.70
N ARG A 271 -32.34 5.34 17.94
CA ARG A 271 -33.49 4.66 18.56
C ARG A 271 -34.59 5.71 18.76
N ILE A 272 -35.53 5.78 17.83
CA ILE A 272 -36.82 6.49 17.99
C ILE A 272 -37.92 5.65 17.35
N LEU A 273 -38.70 4.98 18.19
CA LEU A 273 -40.14 4.73 18.12
C LEU A 273 -40.53 4.70 19.62
N GLY A 274 -41.46 5.46 20.19
CA GLY A 274 -42.54 6.28 19.66
C GLY A 274 -43.87 5.71 20.17
N SER A 275 -44.39 6.31 21.27
CA SER A 275 -45.65 6.03 22.00
C SER A 275 -45.71 4.82 22.93
#